data_AF-A0A2E9EZU3-F1
#
_entry.id   AF-A0A2E9EZU3-F1
#
_cell.length_a   1.000
_cell.length_b   1.000
_cell.length_c   1.000
_cell.angle_alpha   90.00
_cell.angle_beta   90.00
_cell.angle_gamma   90.00
#
_symmetry.space_group_name_H-M   'P 1'
#
loop_
_entity.id
_entity.type
_entity.pdbx_description
1 polymer ?
#
loop_
_entity_poly.entity_id
_entity_poly.type
_entity_poly.pdbx_seq_one_letter_code
_entity_poly.pdbx_strand_id
1 'polypeptide(L)'
;MLFILAFCNPNVNIVMFIEEFKKKSRHIRQSKTGVQHQYTRNKTFARLRCDSCNTEFVRPRGSMDPKRLNNNYFHVCGDCDAKRFAQKLGVDQKQKWNNLSASSNMPISKL
;
A
#
# COMPACT_ATOMS: atom_id res chain seq x y z
N MET A 1 -25.40 31.11 -18.22
CA MET A 1 -24.91 29.74 -17.91
C MET A 1 -23.40 29.81 -17.73
N LEU A 2 -22.94 30.02 -16.49
CA LEU A 2 -21.51 30.11 -16.15
C LEU A 2 -21.01 28.69 -15.86
N PHE A 3 -20.21 28.15 -16.78
CA PHE A 3 -19.49 26.89 -16.59
C PHE A 3 -18.37 27.11 -15.58
N ILE A 4 -18.57 26.63 -14.34
CA ILE A 4 -17.51 26.52 -13.35
C ILE A 4 -16.63 25.34 -13.80
N LEU A 5 -15.52 25.65 -14.47
CA LEU A 5 -14.41 24.72 -14.64
C LEU A 5 -13.80 24.49 -13.26
N ALA A 6 -14.23 23.42 -12.60
CA ALA A 6 -13.57 22.89 -11.43
C ALA A 6 -12.16 22.43 -11.84
N PHE A 7 -11.17 23.29 -11.63
CA PHE A 7 -9.77 22.92 -11.65
C PHE A 7 -9.55 21.89 -10.53
N CYS A 8 -9.65 20.60 -10.83
CA CYS A 8 -9.13 19.57 -9.95
C CYS A 8 -7.60 19.74 -9.89
N ASN A 9 -7.15 20.17 -8.71
CA ASN A 9 -5.77 20.37 -8.30
C ASN A 9 -4.82 19.25 -8.81
N PRO A 10 -3.84 19.54 -9.67
CA PRO A 10 -2.89 18.55 -10.18
C PRO A 10 -1.73 18.38 -9.19
N ASN A 11 -2.04 18.16 -7.91
CA ASN A 11 -1.07 17.61 -6.98
C ASN A 11 -1.34 16.12 -6.87
N VAL A 12 -0.97 15.38 -7.93
CA VAL A 12 -0.80 13.93 -7.87
C VAL A 12 0.37 13.68 -6.94
N ASN A 13 0.11 13.69 -5.64
CA ASN A 13 1.03 13.16 -4.65
C ASN A 13 1.17 11.67 -4.97
N ILE A 14 2.29 11.28 -5.62
CA ILE A 14 2.61 9.89 -6.05
C ILE A 14 2.91 8.99 -4.83
N VAL A 15 2.35 9.31 -3.67
CA VAL A 15 2.65 8.65 -2.41
C VAL A 15 1.68 7.48 -2.26
N MET A 16 2.19 6.25 -2.46
CA MET A 16 1.39 5.02 -2.29
C MET A 16 1.07 4.74 -0.81
N PHE A 17 1.87 5.30 0.10
CA PHE A 17 1.53 5.44 1.51
C PHE A 17 0.84 6.78 1.78
N ILE A 18 -0.40 6.75 2.25
CA ILE A 18 -1.19 7.98 2.45
C ILE A 18 -1.08 8.45 3.90
N GLU A 19 -1.49 7.63 4.87
CA GLU A 19 -1.44 7.99 6.29
C GLU A 19 -1.48 6.76 7.21
N GLU A 20 -1.06 6.95 8.46
CA GLU A 20 -1.34 6.02 9.56
C GLU A 20 -2.37 6.63 10.50
N PHE A 21 -3.38 5.85 10.87
CA PHE A 21 -4.42 6.28 11.82
C PHE A 21 -4.69 5.23 12.89
N LYS A 22 -5.17 5.68 14.05
CA LYS A 22 -5.49 4.82 15.19
C LYS A 22 -6.99 4.69 15.35
N LYS A 23 -7.50 3.46 15.36
CA LYS A 23 -8.91 3.15 15.64
C LYS A 23 -9.04 2.54 17.03
N LYS A 24 -9.93 3.11 17.85
CA LYS A 24 -10.28 2.55 19.15
C LYS A 24 -11.31 1.43 18.95
N SER A 25 -11.10 0.31 19.61
CA SER A 25 -12.02 -0.84 19.62
C SER A 25 -12.39 -1.19 21.06
N ARG A 26 -13.68 -1.32 21.33
CA ARG A 26 -14.21 -1.75 22.63
C ARG A 26 -14.30 -3.27 22.63
N HIS A 27 -13.83 -3.88 23.71
CA HIS A 27 -13.85 -5.32 23.92
C HIS A 27 -14.43 -5.61 25.29
N ILE A 28 -15.06 -6.78 25.41
CA ILE A 28 -15.60 -7.28 26.67
C ILE A 28 -14.89 -8.59 26.97
N ARG A 29 -14.39 -8.72 28.19
CA ARG A 29 -13.83 -9.98 28.70
C ARG A 29 -14.65 -10.41 29.91
N GLN A 30 -14.97 -11.70 29.99
CA GLN A 30 -15.52 -12.31 31.19
C GLN A 30 -14.38 -12.75 32.11
N SER A 31 -14.51 -12.45 33.41
CA SER A 31 -13.60 -12.96 34.44
C SER A 31 -13.90 -14.43 34.73
N LYS A 32 -13.00 -15.09 35.47
CA LYS A 32 -13.21 -16.48 35.90
C LYS A 32 -14.46 -16.64 36.79
N THR A 33 -14.88 -15.56 37.45
CA THR A 33 -16.06 -15.50 38.32
C THR A 33 -17.31 -14.98 37.59
N GLY A 34 -17.26 -14.80 36.27
CA GLY A 34 -18.40 -14.36 35.44
C GLY A 34 -18.61 -12.85 35.35
N VAL A 35 -17.84 -12.04 36.07
CA VAL A 35 -17.93 -10.56 35.99
C VAL A 35 -17.41 -10.06 34.65
N GLN A 36 -18.19 -9.20 33.97
CA GLN A 36 -17.80 -8.62 32.70
C GLN A 36 -16.94 -7.38 32.89
N HIS A 37 -15.78 -7.36 32.25
CA HIS A 37 -14.87 -6.22 32.24
C HIS A 37 -14.80 -5.64 30.82
N GLN A 38 -15.19 -4.38 30.69
CA GLN A 38 -15.03 -3.63 29.45
C GLN A 38 -13.64 -3.02 29.41
N TYR A 39 -12.97 -3.15 28.26
CA TYR A 39 -11.67 -2.52 28.04
C TYR A 39 -11.60 -1.99 26.60
N THR A 40 -10.80 -0.95 26.41
CA THR A 40 -10.55 -0.35 25.10
C THR A 40 -9.15 -0.69 24.61
N ARG A 41 -9.02 -1.09 23.35
CA ARG A 41 -7.73 -1.28 22.68
C ARG A 41 -7.62 -0.37 21.47
N ASN A 42 -6.48 0.30 21.36
CA ASN A 42 -6.12 1.09 20.19
C ASN A 42 -5.41 0.19 19.18
N LYS A 43 -5.89 0.16 17.94
CA LYS A 43 -5.24 -0.53 16.83
C LYS A 43 -4.80 0.51 15.81
N THR A 44 -3.54 0.45 15.37
CA THR A 44 -3.02 1.32 14.31
C THR A 44 -3.26 0.65 12.95
N PHE A 45 -3.69 1.45 11.98
CA PHE A 45 -3.95 1.07 10.61
C PHE A 45 -3.18 2.00 9.67
N ALA A 46 -2.79 1.50 8.52
CA ALA A 46 -2.20 2.27 7.44
C ALA A 46 -3.18 2.34 6.27
N ARG A 47 -3.43 3.55 5.75
CA ARG A 47 -4.15 3.79 4.50
C ARG A 47 -3.13 3.86 3.36
N LEU A 48 -3.31 2.98 2.39
CA LEU A 48 -2.42 2.77 1.26
C LEU A 48 -3.21 2.87 -0.05
N ARG A 49 -2.53 3.17 -1.14
CA ARG A 49 -3.07 3.11 -2.49
C ARG A 49 -2.51 1.90 -3.23
N CYS A 50 -3.38 1.20 -3.97
CA CYS A 50 -3.00 0.01 -4.71
C CYS A 50 -2.24 0.35 -5.99
N ASP A 51 -1.06 -0.22 -6.20
CA ASP A 51 -0.27 -0.06 -7.44
C ASP A 51 -0.94 -0.72 -8.65
N SER A 52 -1.80 -1.72 -8.45
CA SER A 52 -2.44 -2.45 -9.56
C SER A 52 -3.75 -1.81 -10.04
N CYS A 53 -4.59 -1.30 -9.14
CA CYS A 53 -5.92 -0.80 -9.49
C CYS A 53 -6.19 0.63 -9.01
N ASN A 54 -5.21 1.30 -8.39
CA ASN A 54 -5.31 2.65 -7.86
C ASN A 54 -6.36 2.87 -6.76
N THR A 55 -6.98 1.81 -6.23
CA THR A 55 -7.94 1.95 -5.14
C THR A 55 -7.23 2.14 -3.81
N GLU A 56 -7.86 2.91 -2.92
CA GLU A 56 -7.39 3.05 -1.55
C GLU A 56 -7.85 1.85 -0.72
N PHE A 57 -6.94 1.33 0.10
CA PHE A 57 -7.25 0.23 1.00
C PHE A 57 -6.54 0.41 2.34
N VAL A 58 -7.08 -0.26 3.37
CA VAL A 58 -6.59 -0.14 4.74
C VAL A 58 -6.03 -1.48 5.18
N ARG A 59 -4.86 -1.46 5.81
CA ARG A 59 -4.26 -2.64 6.45
C ARG A 59 -3.88 -2.37 7.91
N PRO A 60 -4.03 -3.36 8.80
CA PRO A 60 -3.55 -3.21 10.17
C PRO A 60 -2.02 -3.10 10.19
N ARG A 61 -1.51 -2.08 10.88
CA ARG A 61 -0.08 -1.81 10.96
C ARG A 61 0.73 -2.96 11.55
N GLY A 62 0.12 -3.71 12.47
CA GLY A 62 0.73 -4.86 13.13
C GLY A 62 0.96 -6.08 12.24
N SER A 63 0.32 -6.16 11.06
CA SER A 63 0.54 -7.26 10.11
C SER A 63 1.59 -6.95 9.05
N MET A 64 2.22 -5.76 9.11
CA MET A 64 3.21 -5.31 8.13
C MET A 64 4.54 -5.00 8.79
N ASP A 65 5.63 -5.36 8.11
CA ASP A 65 6.97 -4.97 8.52
C ASP A 65 7.13 -3.42 8.42
N PRO A 66 7.69 -2.75 9.44
CA PRO A 66 7.91 -1.31 9.43
C PRO A 66 8.65 -0.76 8.22
N LYS A 67 9.60 -1.51 7.66
CA LYS A 67 10.40 -1.09 6.50
C LYS A 67 9.59 -1.07 5.21
N ARG A 68 8.43 -1.73 5.17
CA ARG A 68 7.57 -1.80 3.98
C ARG A 68 6.64 -0.61 3.81
N LEU A 69 6.53 0.29 4.79
CA LEU A 69 5.67 1.50 4.72
C LEU A 69 6.34 2.68 4.01
N ASN A 70 7.13 2.39 2.98
CA ASN A 70 7.69 3.41 2.12
C ASN A 70 7.23 3.16 0.67
N ASN A 71 7.47 4.13 -0.20
CA ASN A 71 7.09 4.05 -1.61
C ASN A 71 8.03 3.19 -2.46
N ASN A 72 9.10 2.63 -1.86
CA ASN A 72 10.02 1.73 -2.58
C ASN A 72 9.46 0.31 -2.67
N TYR A 73 8.41 0.00 -1.89
CA TYR A 73 7.70 -1.26 -1.97
C TYR A 73 6.36 -1.06 -2.66
N PHE A 74 5.97 -2.07 -3.45
CA PHE A 74 4.65 -2.14 -4.04
C PHE A 74 3.60 -2.57 -3.01
N HIS A 75 2.49 -1.84 -3.01
CA HIS A 75 1.31 -2.02 -2.18
C HIS A 75 0.17 -2.51 -3.06
N VAL A 76 -0.22 -3.78 -2.91
CA VAL A 76 -1.33 -4.37 -3.66
C VAL A 76 -2.47 -4.69 -2.70
N CYS A 77 -3.71 -4.29 -3.05
CA CYS A 77 -4.91 -4.58 -2.25
C CYS A 77 -5.25 -6.08 -2.25
N GLY A 78 -6.19 -6.50 -1.40
CA GLY A 78 -6.62 -7.90 -1.31
C GLY A 78 -7.44 -8.38 -2.50
N ASP A 79 -8.09 -7.46 -3.22
CA ASP A 79 -8.95 -7.78 -4.36
C ASP A 79 -8.14 -8.01 -5.65
N CYS A 80 -6.89 -7.54 -5.68
CA CYS A 80 -5.98 -7.74 -6.79
C CYS A 80 -5.13 -9.00 -6.61
N ASP A 81 -4.82 -9.68 -7.71
CA ASP A 81 -3.92 -10.82 -7.70
C ASP A 81 -2.47 -10.37 -7.51
N ALA A 82 -2.06 -10.30 -6.25
CA ALA A 82 -0.72 -9.88 -5.85
C ALA A 82 0.38 -10.82 -6.39
N LYS A 83 0.09 -12.12 -6.59
CA LYS A 83 1.07 -13.07 -7.13
C LYS A 83 1.32 -12.81 -8.60
N ARG A 84 0.24 -12.68 -9.38
CA ARG A 84 0.34 -12.37 -10.81
C ARG A 84 0.99 -11.01 -11.05
N PHE A 85 0.66 -10.01 -10.23
CA PHE A 85 1.31 -8.69 -10.28
C PHE A 85 2.83 -8.80 -10.03
N ALA A 86 3.25 -9.48 -8.97
CA ALA A 86 4.67 -9.68 -8.67
C ALA A 86 5.41 -10.46 -9.76
N GLN A 87 4.78 -11.49 -10.33
CA GLN A 87 5.32 -12.27 -11.44
C GLN A 87 5.49 -11.41 -12.69
N LYS A 88 4.49 -10.59 -13.03
CA LYS A 88 4.56 -9.66 -14.17
C LYS A 88 5.73 -8.70 -14.01
N LEU A 89 5.87 -8.05 -12.86
CA LEU A 89 7.00 -7.16 -12.58
C LEU A 89 8.35 -7.88 -12.69
N GLY A 90 8.43 -9.14 -12.24
CA GLY A 90 9.63 -9.95 -12.39
C GLY A 90 9.98 -10.28 -13.85
N VAL A 91 8.98 -10.52 -14.70
CA VAL A 91 9.18 -10.72 -16.14
C VAL A 91 9.59 -9.41 -16.81
N ASP A 92 8.90 -8.30 -16.52
CA ASP A 92 9.19 -6.98 -17.07
C ASP A 92 10.65 -6.58 -16.74
N GLN A 93 11.09 -6.80 -15.50
CA GLN A 93 12.46 -6.54 -15.06
C GLN A 93 13.50 -7.41 -15.79
N LYS A 94 13.16 -8.65 -16.17
CA LYS A 94 14.03 -9.50 -17.01
C LYS A 94 14.06 -9.02 -18.44
N GLN A 95 12.92 -8.62 -18.99
CA GLN A 95 12.79 -8.14 -20.37
C GLN A 95 13.53 -6.83 -20.62
N LYS A 96 13.77 -6.01 -19.58
CA LYS A 96 14.66 -4.83 -19.67
C LYS A 96 16.02 -5.17 -20.30
N TRP A 97 16.54 -6.38 -20.05
CA TRP A 97 17.83 -6.85 -20.58
C TRP A 97 17.77 -7.29 -22.04
N ASN A 98 16.61 -7.68 -22.54
CA ASN A 98 16.48 -8.25 -23.89
C ASN A 98 16.69 -7.22 -25.00
N ASN A 99 16.42 -5.94 -24.72
CA ASN A 99 16.58 -4.85 -25.68
C ASN A 99 17.98 -4.19 -25.60
N LEU A 100 18.89 -4.72 -24.78
CA LEU A 100 20.25 -4.22 -24.64
C LEU A 100 21.21 -5.11 -25.42
N SER A 101 22.05 -4.49 -26.26
CA SER A 101 23.17 -5.21 -26.86
C SER A 101 24.21 -5.53 -25.79
N ALA A 102 24.84 -6.71 -25.90
CA ALA A 102 25.90 -7.14 -24.98
C ALA A 102 27.11 -6.19 -24.93
N SER A 103 27.28 -5.35 -25.95
CA SER A 103 28.31 -4.31 -26.07
C SER A 103 27.92 -2.96 -25.45
N SER A 104 26.74 -2.84 -24.85
CA SER A 104 26.28 -1.55 -24.32
C SER A 104 26.99 -1.19 -23.00
N ASN A 105 27.58 0.00 -22.94
CA ASN A 105 28.27 0.54 -21.75
C ASN A 105 27.30 1.28 -20.79
N MET A 106 26.00 1.02 -20.87
CA MET A 106 25.03 1.68 -20.00
C MET A 106 25.10 1.10 -18.58
N PRO A 107 25.26 1.94 -17.54
CA PRO A 107 25.29 1.47 -16.16
C PRO A 107 23.90 0.98 -15.74
N ILE A 108 23.87 -0.11 -14.97
CA ILE A 108 22.66 -0.81 -14.49
C ILE A 108 21.70 0.12 -13.73
N SER A 109 22.21 1.17 -13.08
CA SER A 109 21.40 2.15 -12.34
C SER A 109 20.54 3.06 -13.22
N LYS A 110 20.81 3.12 -14.53
CA LYS A 110 20.08 3.95 -15.51
C LYS A 110 19.09 3.15 -16.39
N LEU A 111 18.85 1.87 -16.05
CA LEU A 111 17.95 0.92 -16.71
C LEU A 111 16.71 0.59 -15.84
#